data_AF-A0A4R0E299-F1
#
_entry.id   AF-A0A4R0E299-F1
#
_cell.length_a   1.000
_cell.length_b   1.000
_cell.length_c   1.000
_cell.angle_alpha   90.00
_cell.angle_beta   90.00
_cell.angle_gamma   90.00
#
_symmetry.space_group_name_H-M   'P 1'
#
loop_
_entity.id
_entity.type
_entity.pdbx_description
1 polymer ?
#
loop_
_entity_poly.entity_id
_entity_poly.type
_entity_poly.pdbx_seq_one_letter_code
_entity_poly.pdbx_strand_id
1 'polypeptide(L)' 'MQNELFTTWEAARFLVQWLPLRSQKAWYRYLMINPSQYRDQDGYKINVHVINGERRYTKLALAAYVNAHLNKSK' A
#
# COMPACT_ATOMS: atom_id res chain seq x y z
N MET A 1 6.65 -5.68 20.14
CA MET A 1 5.65 -5.13 19.21
C MET A 1 5.34 -6.21 18.18
N GLN A 2 4.13 -6.78 18.18
CA GLN A 2 3.70 -7.65 17.08
C GLN A 2 3.69 -6.81 15.80
N ASN A 3 4.42 -7.21 14.77
CA ASN A 3 4.30 -6.60 13.45
C ASN A 3 2.91 -6.96 12.92
N GLU A 4 1.95 -6.06 13.11
CA GLU A 4 0.62 -6.22 12.57
C GLU A 4 0.70 -6.25 11.03
N LEU A 5 0.21 -7.35 10.47
CA LEU A 5 0.27 -7.64 9.03
C LEU A 5 -1.13 -7.53 8.44
N PHE A 6 -1.36 -6.41 7.76
CA PHE A 6 -2.60 -6.14 7.06
C PHE A 6 -2.72 -7.02 5.81
N THR A 7 -3.90 -7.59 5.59
CA THR A 7 -4.30 -8.08 4.27
C THR A 7 -4.23 -6.94 3.24
N THR A 8 -4.20 -7.28 1.94
CA THR A 8 -4.33 -6.29 0.87
C THR A 8 -5.59 -5.43 1.00
N TRP A 9 -6.70 -5.99 1.51
CA TRP A 9 -7.96 -5.26 1.69
C TRP A 9 -7.89 -4.24 2.82
N GLU A 10 -7.31 -4.62 3.96
CA GLU A 10 -7.09 -3.70 5.07
C GLU A 10 -6.04 -2.64 4.74
N ALA A 11 -4.98 -3.02 4.02
CA ALA A 11 -4.00 -2.07 3.50
C ALA A 11 -4.64 -1.04 2.56
N ALA A 12 -5.55 -1.47 1.69
CA ALA A 12 -6.32 -0.55 0.85
C ALA A 12 -7.21 0.38 1.67
N ARG A 13 -7.86 -0.13 2.74
CA ARG A 13 -8.66 0.70 3.66
C ARG A 13 -7.80 1.75 4.36
N PHE A 14 -6.61 1.35 4.81
CA PHE A 14 -5.64 2.25 5.41
C PHE A 14 -5.25 3.36 4.43
N LEU A 15 -4.94 3.03 3.17
CA LEU A 15 -4.58 4.03 2.17
C LEU A 15 -5.70 5.01 1.87
N VAL A 16 -6.97 4.59 1.85
CA VAL A 16 -8.12 5.50 1.67
C VAL A 16 -8.20 6.57 2.76
N GLN A 17 -7.88 6.21 4.02
CA GLN A 17 -7.98 7.14 5.15
C GLN A 17 -7.01 8.32 5.02
N TRP A 18 -5.82 8.09 4.44
CA TRP A 18 -4.77 9.09 4.33
C TRP A 18 -4.64 9.69 2.94
N LEU A 19 -4.95 8.91 1.90
CA LEU A 19 -4.89 9.29 0.49
C LEU A 19 -6.26 9.00 -0.15
N PRO A 20 -7.26 9.88 0.08
CA PRO A 20 -8.61 9.73 -0.48
C PRO A 20 -8.67 10.05 -1.99
N LEU A 21 -7.58 9.79 -2.72
CA LEU A 21 -7.42 10.00 -4.15
C LEU A 21 -8.08 8.89 -4.98
N ARG A 22 -8.28 7.71 -4.37
CA ARG A 22 -8.80 6.51 -5.01
C ARG A 22 -9.74 5.80 -4.03
N SER A 23 -10.75 5.11 -4.54
CA SER A 23 -11.61 4.25 -3.71
C SER A 23 -10.82 3.06 -3.13
N GLN A 24 -11.33 2.43 -2.07
CA GLN A 24 -10.68 1.25 -1.48
C GLN A 24 -10.48 0.13 -2.51
N LYS A 25 -11.48 -0.11 -3.39
CA LYS A 25 -11.39 -1.12 -4.45
C LYS A 25 -10.29 -0.77 -5.47
N ALA A 26 -10.12 0.51 -5.80
CA ALA A 26 -9.06 0.96 -6.68
C ALA A 26 -7.68 0.79 -6.00
N TRP A 27 -7.55 1.13 -4.72
CA TRP A 27 -6.34 0.86 -3.93
C TRP A 27 -6.02 -0.63 -3.81
N TYR A 28 -7.02 -1.49 -3.65
CA TYR A 28 -6.81 -2.94 -3.64
C TYR A 28 -6.20 -3.42 -4.96
N ARG A 29 -6.77 -3.00 -6.10
CA ARG A 29 -6.24 -3.31 -7.43
C ARG A 29 -4.82 -2.77 -7.62
N TYR A 30 -4.59 -1.53 -7.15
CA TYR A 30 -3.28 -0.91 -7.16
C TYR A 30 -2.24 -1.78 -6.43
N LEU A 31 -2.55 -2.21 -5.20
CA LEU A 31 -1.66 -3.04 -4.36
C LEU A 31 -1.41 -4.43 -4.93
N MET A 32 -2.35 -5.00 -5.69
CA MET A 32 -2.14 -6.28 -6.37
C MET A 32 -1.11 -6.18 -7.49
N ILE A 33 -1.00 -5.01 -8.13
CA ILE A 33 -0.15 -4.73 -9.28
C ILE A 33 1.19 -4.10 -8.86
N ASN A 34 1.20 -3.30 -7.80
CA ASN A 34 2.36 -2.52 -7.37
C ASN A 34 3.67 -3.32 -7.24
N PRO A 35 3.69 -4.53 -6.66
CA PRO A 35 4.95 -5.25 -6.49
C PRO A 35 5.72 -5.52 -7.79
N SER A 36 5.02 -5.66 -8.92
CA SER A 36 5.61 -5.92 -10.24
C SER A 36 5.66 -4.69 -11.16
N GLN A 37 4.76 -3.72 -11.01
CA GLN A 37 4.64 -2.58 -11.93
C GLN A 37 4.69 -1.21 -11.23
N TYR A 38 5.28 -1.11 -10.04
CA TYR A 38 5.35 0.16 -9.30
C TYR A 38 5.96 1.33 -10.09
N ARG A 39 6.85 1.04 -11.05
CA ARG A 39 7.50 2.06 -11.90
C ARG A 39 6.50 2.76 -12.83
N ASP A 40 5.53 2.02 -13.33
CA ASP A 40 4.46 2.52 -14.22
C ASP A 40 3.26 3.09 -13.43
N GLN A 41 3.31 2.99 -12.10
CA GLN A 41 2.34 3.58 -11.18
C GLN A 41 2.87 4.91 -10.63
N ASP A 42 3.03 5.02 -9.30
CA ASP A 42 3.47 6.25 -8.64
C ASP A 42 5.01 6.30 -8.45
N GLY A 43 5.74 5.33 -9.03
CA GLY A 43 7.20 5.20 -8.97
C GLY A 43 7.74 4.61 -7.66
N TYR A 44 6.86 4.27 -6.71
CA TYR A 44 7.24 3.75 -5.39
C TYR A 44 6.74 2.33 -5.17
N LYS A 45 7.68 1.43 -4.87
CA LYS A 45 7.38 0.06 -4.50
C LYS A 45 6.97 0.02 -3.02
N ILE A 46 5.79 -0.51 -2.74
CA ILE A 46 5.34 -0.79 -1.37
C ILE A 46 5.89 -2.17 -0.99
N ASN A 47 6.61 -2.24 0.13
CA ASN A 47 7.11 -3.51 0.64
C ASN A 47 5.93 -4.43 1.01
N VAL A 48 5.99 -5.66 0.50
CA VAL A 48 4.95 -6.68 0.66
C VAL A 48 5.59 -7.98 1.14
N HIS A 49 4.92 -8.66 2.06
CA HIS A 49 5.25 -10.02 2.50
C HIS A 49 4.25 -10.99 1.89
N VAL A 50 4.70 -12.17 1.46
CA VAL A 50 3.82 -13.24 1.01
C VAL A 50 3.79 -14.32 2.07
N ILE A 51 2.62 -14.57 2.65
CA ILE A 51 2.41 -15.57 3.70
C ILE A 51 1.24 -16.45 3.25
N ASN A 52 1.47 -17.76 3.13
CA ASN A 52 0.48 -18.72 2.62
C ASN A 52 -0.13 -18.32 1.26
N GLY A 53 0.67 -17.72 0.37
CA GLY A 53 0.21 -17.24 -0.94
C GLY A 53 -0.54 -15.90 -0.90
N GLU A 54 -0.79 -15.34 0.27
CA GLU A 54 -1.47 -14.06 0.42
C GLU A 54 -0.49 -12.90 0.65
N ARG A 55 -0.78 -11.75 0.04
CA ARG A 55 -0.03 -10.52 0.23
C ARG A 55 -0.39 -9.88 1.57
N ARG A 56 0.64 -9.51 2.32
CA ARG A 56 0.55 -8.87 3.63
C ARG A 56 1.42 -7.63 3.69
N TYR A 57 0.93 -6.60 4.35
CA TYR A 57 1.58 -5.29 4.43
C TYR A 57 1.77 -4.91 5.90
N THR A 58 2.93 -4.34 6.22
CA THR A 58 3.15 -3.76 7.55
C THR A 58 2.61 -2.34 7.61
N LYS A 59 2.17 -1.91 8.79
CA LYS A 59 1.79 -0.49 9.02
C LYS A 59 2.88 0.47 8.58
N LEU A 60 4.15 0.13 8.87
CA LEU A 60 5.31 0.95 8.57
C LEU A 60 5.48 1.16 7.06
N ALA A 61 5.34 0.10 6.25
CA ALA A 61 5.46 0.21 4.79
C ALA A 61 4.36 1.12 4.21
N LEU A 62 3.12 0.98 4.71
CA LEU A 62 2.00 1.81 4.27
C LEU A 62 2.18 3.28 4.69
N ALA A 63 2.60 3.54 5.93
CA ALA A 63 2.87 4.89 6.42
C ALA A 63 4.01 5.57 5.66
N ALA A 64 5.10 4.84 5.37
CA ALA A 64 6.20 5.36 4.57
C ALA A 64 5.75 5.75 3.16
N TYR A 65 4.89 4.94 2.54
CA TYR A 65 4.30 5.24 1.24
C TYR A 65 3.42 6.50 1.28
N VAL A 66 2.55 6.62 2.28
CA VAL A 66 1.71 7.82 2.48
C VAL A 66 2.57 9.07 2.61
N ASN A 67 3.60 9.04 3.45
CA ASN A 67 4.51 10.18 3.63
C ASN A 67 5.25 10.55 2.34
N ALA A 68 5.73 9.56 1.58
CA ALA A 68 6.37 9.81 0.28
C ALA A 68 5.41 10.48 -0.72
N HIS A 69 4.15 10.06 -0.73
CA HIS A 69 3.13 10.64 -1.60
C HIS A 69 2.81 12.09 -1.21
N LEU A 70 2.58 12.36 0.08
CA LEU A 70 2.27 13.70 0.58
C LEU A 70 3.44 14.68 0.42
N ASN A 71 4.68 14.22 0.55
CA ASN A 71 5.87 15.05 0.36
C ASN A 71 6.17 15.36 -1.12
N LYS A 72 5.75 14.50 -2.05
CA LYS A 72 5.81 14.79 -3.50
C LYS A 72 4.80 15.86 -3.94
N SER A 73 3.75 16.09 -3.17
CA SER A 73 2.70 17.08 -3.48
C SER A 73 3.03 18.49 -2.97
N LYS A 74 4.19 18.71 -2.36
CA LYS A 74 4.72 20.03 -1.96
C LYS A 74 5.85 20.44 -2.90
#